data_AF-A0A2S9GFX7-F1
#
_entry.id   AF-A0A2S9GFX7-F1
#
_cell.length_a   1.000
_cell.length_b   1.000
_cell.length_c   1.000
_cell.angle_alpha   90.00
_cell.angle_beta   90.00
_cell.angle_gamma   90.00
#
_symmetry.space_group_name_H-M   'P 1'
#
loop_
_entity.id
_entity.type
_entity.pdbx_description
1 polymer ?
#
loop_
_entity_poly.entity_id
_entity_poly.type
_entity_poly.pdbx_seq_one_letter_code
_entity_poly.pdbx_strand_id
1 'polypeptide(L)' 'FLVSEDEFDAIYGRIREQGLPHWADPRAAHPGEINHNDGGRGVYFQDPAGNYLEILTRPYGSGG' A
#
# COMPACT_ATOMS: atom_id res chain seq x y z
N PHE A 1 7.04 -0.62 4.19
CA PHE A 1 7.23 0.34 5.31
C PHE A 1 6.04 0.26 6.23
N LEU A 2 6.26 0.10 7.55
CA LEU A 2 5.19 0.18 8.55
C LEU A 2 4.87 1.66 8.82
N VAL A 3 3.64 2.09 8.58
CA VAL A 3 3.18 3.47 8.74
C VAL A 3 1.95 3.52 9.64
N SER A 4 1.63 4.67 10.22
CA SER A 4 0.34 4.86 10.90
C SER A 4 -0.83 4.91 9.91
N GLU A 5 -2.05 4.78 10.41
CA GLU A 5 -3.28 4.88 9.60
C GLU A 5 -3.40 6.26 8.91
N ASP A 6 -3.12 7.35 9.64
CA ASP A 6 -3.16 8.71 9.09
C ASP A 6 -2.09 8.92 8.00
N GLU A 7 -0.90 8.36 8.20
CA GLU A 7 0.16 8.40 7.19
C GLU A 7 -0.22 7.59 5.95
N PHE A 8 -0.86 6.43 6.13
CA PHE A 8 -1.36 5.64 5.00
C PHE A 8 -2.33 6.46 4.16
N ASP A 9 -3.30 7.14 4.77
CA ASP A 9 -4.26 7.98 4.05
C ASP A 9 -3.58 9.15 3.33
N ALA A 10 -2.60 9.80 3.97
CA ALA A 10 -1.85 10.88 3.35
C ALA A 10 -0.98 10.41 2.17
N ILE A 11 -0.33 9.25 2.27
CA ILE A 11 0.50 8.70 1.20
C ILE A 11 -0.39 8.18 0.06
N TYR A 12 -1.44 7.42 0.39
CA TYR A 12 -2.36 6.88 -0.59
C TYR A 12 -3.12 7.97 -1.35
N GLY A 13 -3.49 9.06 -0.68
CA GLY A 13 -4.01 10.27 -1.33
C GLY A 13 -3.07 10.76 -2.44
N ARG A 14 -1.78 10.92 -2.14
CA ARG A 14 -0.77 11.36 -3.13
C ARG A 14 -0.61 10.37 -4.28
N ILE A 15 -0.62 9.06 -4.01
CA ILE A 15 -0.55 8.02 -5.04
C ILE A 15 -1.72 8.17 -6.02
N ARG A 16 -2.94 8.38 -5.50
CA ARG A 16 -4.14 8.58 -6.32
C ARG A 16 -4.13 9.90 -7.07
N GLU A 17 -3.73 10.99 -6.43
CA GLU A 17 -3.62 12.33 -7.04
C GLU A 17 -2.61 12.36 -8.19
N GLN A 18 -1.50 11.63 -8.06
CA GLN A 18 -0.48 11.51 -9.09
C GLN A 18 -0.82 10.46 -10.16
N GLY A 19 -1.91 9.71 -9.99
CA GLY A 19 -2.29 8.64 -10.92
C GLY A 19 -1.28 7.50 -10.96
N LEU A 20 -0.55 7.27 -9.87
CA LEU A 20 0.45 6.21 -9.80
C LEU A 20 -0.25 4.84 -9.80
N PRO A 21 0.23 3.89 -10.63
CA PRO A 21 -0.22 2.50 -10.56
C PRO A 21 0.01 1.94 -9.16
N HIS A 22 -1.03 1.31 -8.62
CA HIS A 22 -1.01 0.70 -7.30
C HIS A 22 -1.85 -0.57 -7.27
N TRP A 23 -1.53 -1.47 -6.35
CA TRP A 23 -2.11 -2.81 -6.28
C TRP A 23 -2.27 -3.28 -4.83
N ALA A 24 -3.25 -4.16 -4.60
CA ALA A 24 -3.44 -4.81 -3.31
C ALA A 24 -2.39 -5.89 -3.03
N ASP A 25 -1.78 -6.45 -4.07
CA ASP A 25 -0.89 -7.61 -4.00
C ASP A 25 0.46 -7.38 -4.71
N PRO A 26 1.53 -8.06 -4.28
CA PRO A 26 2.87 -7.90 -4.88
C PRO A 26 2.98 -8.46 -6.31
N ARG A 27 2.00 -9.26 -6.77
CA ARG A 27 1.97 -9.80 -8.14
C ARG A 27 1.28 -8.84 -9.11
N ALA A 28 0.88 -7.66 -8.64
CA ALA A 28 0.18 -6.65 -9.43
C ALA A 28 -1.11 -7.18 -10.10
N ALA A 29 -1.79 -8.15 -9.46
CA ALA A 29 -2.98 -8.78 -10.01
C ALA A 29 -4.25 -7.94 -9.79
N HIS A 30 -4.26 -7.07 -8.76
CA HIS A 30 -5.44 -6.28 -8.34
C HIS A 30 -5.14 -4.78 -8.42
N PRO A 31 -5.10 -4.20 -9.63
CA PRO A 31 -4.81 -2.78 -9.81
C PRO A 31 -5.93 -1.90 -9.27
N GLY A 32 -5.59 -0.80 -8.59
CA GLY A 32 -6.57 0.13 -8.05
C GLY A 32 -7.11 -0.23 -6.66
N GLU A 33 -6.58 -1.30 -6.07
CA GLU A 33 -7.05 -1.85 -4.80
C GLU A 33 -5.97 -1.78 -3.71
N ILE A 34 -6.41 -1.88 -2.45
CA ILE A 34 -5.54 -2.00 -1.27
C ILE A 34 -5.84 -3.32 -0.55
N ASN A 35 -4.84 -3.91 0.09
CA ASN A 35 -5.07 -5.05 0.98
C ASN A 35 -5.51 -4.58 2.37
N HIS A 36 -6.24 -5.46 3.05
CA HIS A 36 -6.70 -5.26 4.43
C HIS A 36 -6.20 -6.38 5.36
N ASN A 37 -4.99 -6.86 5.12
CA ASN A 37 -4.43 -8.01 5.82
C ASN A 37 -4.21 -7.71 7.32
N ASP A 38 -4.40 -8.72 8.17
CA ASP A 38 -4.20 -8.64 9.63
C ASP A 38 -4.99 -7.51 10.33
N GLY A 39 -6.10 -7.05 9.72
CA GLY A 39 -6.91 -5.92 10.21
C GLY A 39 -6.23 -4.56 10.04
N GLY A 40 -5.14 -4.49 9.28
CA GLY A 40 -4.51 -3.25 8.84
C GLY A 40 -4.90 -2.91 7.39
N ARG A 41 -4.09 -2.06 6.76
CA ARG A 41 -4.18 -1.68 5.36
C ARG A 41 -2.79 -1.78 4.73
N GLY A 42 -2.73 -2.15 3.46
CA GLY A 42 -1.48 -2.20 2.72
C GLY A 42 -1.68 -1.94 1.24
N VAL A 43 -0.70 -1.34 0.59
CA VAL A 43 -0.72 -1.09 -0.84
C VAL A 43 0.67 -1.15 -1.43
N TYR A 44 0.77 -1.75 -2.61
CA TYR A 44 1.96 -1.80 -3.44
C TYR A 44 1.87 -0.72 -4.52
N PHE A 45 2.96 -0.01 -4.80
CA PHE A 45 3.03 0.98 -5.87
C PHE A 45 4.45 1.05 -6.43
N GLN A 46 4.60 1.65 -7.62
CA GLN A 46 5.90 1.85 -8.24
C GLN A 46 6.38 3.29 -8.07
N ASP A 47 7.66 3.46 -7.75
CA ASP A 47 8.33 4.76 -7.88
C ASP A 47 8.65 5.06 -9.37
N PRO A 48 9.02 6.31 -9.70
CA PRO A 48 9.41 6.67 -11.07
C PRO A 48 10.62 5.89 -11.62
N ALA A 49 11.39 5.23 -10.77
CA ALA A 49 12.51 4.38 -11.16
C ALA A 49 12.09 2.90 -11.41
N GLY A 50 10.82 2.56 -11.20
CA GLY A 50 10.27 1.21 -11.40
C GLY A 50 10.46 0.27 -10.22
N ASN A 51 10.91 0.78 -9.06
CA ASN A 51 11.00 0.00 -7.83
C ASN A 51 9.61 -0.22 -7.24
N TYR A 52 9.32 -1.46 -6.86
CA TYR A 52 8.11 -1.78 -6.10
C TYR A 52 8.31 -1.38 -4.65
N LEU A 53 7.48 -0.46 -4.19
CA LEU A 53 7.40 -0.02 -2.81
C LEU A 53 6.09 -0.53 -2.20
N GLU A 54 6.14 -0.81 -0.91
CA GLU A 54 4.98 -1.23 -0.14
C GLU A 54 4.87 -0.37 1.11
N ILE A 55 3.65 0.09 1.40
CA ILE A 55 3.27 0.66 2.70
C ILE A 55 2.21 -0.22 3.34
N LEU A 56 2.30 -0.41 4.65
CA LEU A 56 1.39 -1.23 5.43
C LEU A 56 1.19 -0.62 6.82
N THR A 57 0.00 -0.71 7.40
CA THR A 57 -0.31 -0.10 8.70
C THR A 57 -0.19 -1.05 9.88
N ARG A 58 -0.13 -2.35 9.61
CA ARG A 58 0.14 -3.39 10.61
C ARG A 58 1.20 -4.35 10.12
N PRO A 59 2.14 -4.76 10.99
CA PRO A 59 3.10 -5.79 10.62
C PRO A 59 2.36 -7.11 10.36
N TYR A 60 2.82 -7.84 9.34
CA TYR A 60 2.31 -9.16 9.03
C TYR A 60 2.41 -10.09 10.24
N GLY A 61 1.33 -10.82 10.52
CA GLY A 61 1.26 -11.77 11.64
C GLY A 61 1.10 -11.14 13.03
N SER A 62 0.67 -9.89 13.12
CA SER A 62 0.29 -9.25 14.39
C SER A 62 -1.16 -9.53 14.83
N GLY A 63 -1.93 -10.29 14.04
CA GLY A 63 -3.21 -10.87 14.45
C GLY A 63 -2.99 -12.10 15.34
N GLY A 64 -2.76 -11.87 16.64
CA GLY A 64 -2.81 -12.89 17.69
C GLY A 64 -4.03 -12.68 18.59
#